data_AF-A0A1I0ZBF7-F1
#
_entry.id   AF-A0A1I0ZBF7-F1
#
_cell.length_a   1.000
_cell.length_b   1.000
_cell.length_c   1.000
_cell.angle_alpha   90.00
_cell.angle_beta   90.00
_cell.angle_gamma   90.00
#
_symmetry.space_group_name_H-M   'P 1'
#
loop_
_entity.id
_entity.type
_entity.pdbx_description
1 polymer ?
#
loop_
_entity_poly.entity_id
_entity_poly.type
_entity_poly.pdbx_seq_one_letter_code
_entity_poly.pdbx_strand_id
1 'polypeptide(L)'
;MDQKKQTRSSVITGFVLLAFAFLFKWEFIYSEPGVDRLLGLIGVTAWSNGNSGFHFTGIISLILLITGLFFLAKRYSGKMIFVFFLVMILIPTNLFANVYQSIFANGIYALEFQQDGSNCEYDTNDSGIVEGNCKISIANHSSDPVTFRVSIDQKYDYNRFNVMDIINLKDHQLKLDANEHRTFDINFRHSLQSSKYQSVGGQLETFNLIIADDDNTRRL
;
A
#
# COMPACT_ATOMS: atom_id res chain seq x y z
N MET A 1 -7.74 -10.79 -48.71
CA MET A 1 -7.70 -9.60 -47.81
C MET A 1 -7.92 -9.97 -46.35
N ASP A 2 -8.57 -11.11 -46.07
CA ASP A 2 -8.95 -11.54 -44.72
C ASP A 2 -7.81 -11.99 -43.80
N GLN A 3 -6.78 -12.68 -44.31
CA GLN A 3 -5.70 -13.16 -43.44
C GLN A 3 -4.91 -12.02 -42.76
N LYS A 4 -4.71 -10.89 -43.45
CA LYS A 4 -4.03 -9.70 -42.90
C LYS A 4 -4.90 -8.97 -41.87
N LYS A 5 -6.22 -9.00 -42.04
CA LYS A 5 -7.20 -8.42 -41.10
C LYS A 5 -7.31 -9.28 -39.82
N GLN A 6 -7.34 -10.61 -39.98
CA GLN A 6 -7.41 -11.58 -38.88
C GLN A 6 -6.13 -11.59 -38.01
N THR A 7 -4.96 -11.47 -38.61
CA THR A 7 -3.69 -11.33 -37.85
C THR A 7 -3.62 -9.99 -37.11
N ARG A 8 -4.05 -8.89 -37.72
CA ARG A 8 -4.09 -7.58 -37.06
C ARG A 8 -5.05 -7.58 -35.86
N SER A 9 -6.23 -8.17 -35.99
CA SER A 9 -7.18 -8.33 -34.88
C SER A 9 -6.60 -9.17 -33.75
N SER A 10 -5.95 -10.30 -34.06
CA SER A 10 -5.34 -11.18 -33.06
C SER A 10 -4.26 -10.47 -32.24
N VAL A 11 -3.42 -9.67 -32.90
CA VAL A 11 -2.37 -8.89 -32.22
C VAL A 11 -2.97 -7.84 -31.28
N ILE A 12 -3.99 -7.10 -31.73
CA ILE A 12 -4.68 -6.12 -30.90
C ILE A 12 -5.30 -6.79 -29.67
N THR A 13 -6.04 -7.88 -29.86
CA THR A 13 -6.62 -8.67 -28.76
C THR A 13 -5.54 -9.12 -27.79
N GLY A 14 -4.41 -9.59 -28.30
CA GLY A 14 -3.27 -9.99 -27.48
C GLY A 14 -2.75 -8.87 -26.59
N PHE A 15 -2.47 -7.69 -27.15
CA PHE A 15 -2.00 -6.53 -26.37
C PHE A 15 -3.05 -6.04 -25.36
N VAL A 16 -4.34 -6.06 -25.73
CA VAL A 16 -5.43 -5.71 -24.81
C VAL A 16 -5.46 -6.67 -23.62
N LEU A 17 -5.35 -7.98 -23.85
CA LEU A 17 -5.30 -8.98 -22.78
C LEU A 17 -4.07 -8.81 -21.90
N LEU A 18 -2.91 -8.50 -22.47
CA LEU A 18 -1.69 -8.19 -21.70
C LEU A 18 -1.87 -6.94 -20.83
N ALA A 19 -2.51 -5.89 -21.36
CA ALA A 19 -2.81 -4.69 -20.58
C ALA A 19 -3.75 -5.00 -19.41
N PHE A 20 -4.80 -5.79 -19.63
CA PHE A 20 -5.68 -6.24 -18.53
C PHE A 20 -4.95 -7.14 -17.53
N ALA A 21 -4.11 -8.06 -17.97
CA ALA A 21 -3.30 -8.89 -17.08
C ALA A 21 -2.43 -8.03 -16.15
N PHE A 22 -1.80 -7.00 -16.72
CA PHE A 22 -1.00 -6.03 -15.95
C PHE A 22 -1.86 -5.25 -14.94
N LEU A 23 -3.02 -4.74 -15.36
CA LEU A 23 -3.94 -4.03 -14.47
C LEU A 23 -4.42 -4.90 -13.29
N PHE A 24 -4.64 -6.20 -13.51
CA PHE A 24 -5.03 -7.13 -12.44
C PHE A 24 -3.86 -7.46 -11.48
N LYS A 25 -2.62 -7.41 -11.95
CA LYS A 25 -1.41 -7.56 -11.14
C LYS A 25 -1.09 -6.29 -10.33
N TRP A 26 -1.70 -5.16 -10.70
CA TRP A 26 -1.36 -3.87 -10.13
C TRP A 26 -1.81 -3.80 -8.66
N GLU A 27 -0.80 -3.80 -7.78
CA GLU A 27 -0.93 -3.49 -6.35
C GLU A 27 -1.00 -1.97 -6.20
N PHE A 28 -2.24 -1.49 -6.22
CA PHE A 28 -2.54 -0.07 -6.19
C PHE A 28 -2.40 0.43 -4.76
N ILE A 29 -1.31 1.11 -4.38
CA ILE A 29 -1.19 2.07 -3.23
C ILE A 29 -1.59 1.54 -1.82
N TYR A 30 -2.08 0.32 -1.77
CA TYR A 30 -2.59 -0.45 -0.65
C TYR A 30 -1.89 -1.82 -0.71
N SER A 31 -1.87 -2.53 0.42
CA SER A 31 -1.35 -3.89 0.55
C SER A 31 -2.10 -4.95 -0.28
N GLU A 32 -3.06 -4.56 -1.13
CA GLU A 32 -3.91 -5.46 -1.91
C GLU A 32 -4.10 -4.94 -3.35
N PRO A 33 -4.15 -5.82 -4.37
CA PRO A 33 -4.46 -5.45 -5.75
C PRO A 33 -5.80 -4.70 -5.89
N GLY A 34 -5.86 -3.73 -6.81
CA GLY A 34 -7.07 -2.87 -6.94
C GLY A 34 -8.36 -3.64 -7.27
N VAL A 35 -8.24 -4.77 -7.97
CA VAL A 35 -9.40 -5.64 -8.30
C VAL A 35 -9.93 -6.35 -7.06
N ASP A 36 -9.08 -6.70 -6.09
CA ASP A 36 -9.50 -7.35 -4.83
C ASP A 36 -10.45 -6.47 -4.04
N ARG A 37 -10.19 -5.16 -4.02
CA ARG A 37 -11.07 -4.19 -3.38
C ARG A 37 -12.42 -4.08 -4.06
N LEU A 38 -12.44 -4.08 -5.41
CA LEU A 38 -13.70 -4.09 -6.16
C LEU A 38 -14.51 -5.35 -5.86
N LEU A 39 -13.85 -6.50 -5.72
CA LEU A 39 -14.48 -7.75 -5.28
C LEU A 39 -15.01 -7.63 -3.84
N GLY A 40 -14.24 -7.03 -2.93
CA GLY A 40 -14.66 -6.78 -1.55
C GLY A 40 -15.91 -5.90 -1.44
N LEU A 41 -16.04 -4.88 -2.29
CA LEU A 41 -17.24 -4.01 -2.34
C LEU A 41 -18.52 -4.77 -2.74
N ILE A 42 -18.39 -5.83 -3.54
CA ILE A 42 -19.52 -6.70 -3.93
C ILE A 42 -19.64 -7.94 -3.03
N GLY A 43 -18.89 -8.00 -1.92
CA GLY A 43 -18.95 -9.09 -0.95
C GLY A 43 -18.22 -10.38 -1.36
N VAL A 44 -17.33 -10.31 -2.35
CA VAL A 44 -16.54 -11.44 -2.84
C VAL A 44 -15.11 -11.37 -2.26
N THR A 45 -14.63 -12.46 -1.69
CA THR A 45 -13.26 -12.53 -1.17
C THR A 45 -12.26 -12.79 -2.30
N ALA A 46 -11.17 -12.04 -2.34
CA ALA A 46 -10.11 -12.22 -3.33
C ALA A 46 -9.30 -13.51 -3.13
N TRP A 47 -9.33 -14.05 -1.91
CA TRP A 47 -8.70 -15.30 -1.53
C TRP A 47 -9.73 -16.40 -1.30
N SER A 48 -9.34 -17.64 -1.59
CA SER A 48 -10.17 -18.81 -1.34
C SER A 48 -10.44 -19.08 0.15
N ASN A 49 -9.54 -18.63 1.04
CA ASN A 49 -9.64 -18.88 2.48
C ASN A 49 -9.29 -17.63 3.31
N GLY A 50 -10.16 -16.62 3.25
CA GLY A 50 -10.02 -15.36 3.99
C GLY A 50 -8.85 -14.51 3.50
N ASN A 51 -7.66 -14.74 4.08
CA ASN A 51 -6.40 -14.08 3.73
C ASN A 51 -5.30 -15.09 3.33
N SER A 52 -5.68 -16.32 2.99
CA SER A 52 -4.75 -17.39 2.62
C SER A 52 -5.30 -18.27 1.50
N GLY A 53 -4.43 -19.04 0.86
CA GLY A 53 -4.81 -19.99 -0.19
C GLY A 53 -4.67 -19.43 -1.60
N PHE A 54 -5.61 -19.76 -2.48
CA PHE A 54 -5.56 -19.32 -3.87
C PHE A 54 -6.03 -17.87 -3.99
N HIS A 55 -5.20 -17.06 -4.63
CA HIS A 55 -5.49 -15.68 -4.94
C HIS A 55 -6.18 -15.59 -6.31
N PHE A 56 -7.50 -15.37 -6.31
CA PHE A 56 -8.31 -15.46 -7.53
C PHE A 56 -7.91 -14.41 -8.58
N THR A 57 -7.61 -13.19 -8.14
CA THR A 57 -7.18 -12.11 -9.04
C THR A 57 -5.81 -12.38 -9.66
N GLY A 58 -4.89 -12.97 -8.89
CA GLY A 58 -3.61 -13.48 -9.41
C GLY A 58 -3.79 -14.57 -10.47
N ILE A 59 -4.70 -15.53 -10.24
CA ILE A 59 -5.00 -16.59 -11.21
C ILE A 59 -5.63 -16.03 -12.48
N ILE A 60 -6.59 -15.11 -12.36
CA ILE A 60 -7.21 -14.44 -13.51
C ILE A 60 -6.16 -13.67 -14.31
N SER A 61 -5.28 -12.92 -13.64
CA SER A 61 -4.16 -12.21 -14.29
C SER A 61 -3.27 -13.19 -15.06
N LEU A 62 -2.93 -14.34 -14.49
CA LEU A 62 -2.11 -15.36 -15.15
C LEU A 62 -2.81 -15.94 -16.39
N ILE A 63 -4.10 -16.23 -16.31
CA ILE A 63 -4.89 -16.71 -17.46
C ILE A 63 -4.92 -15.67 -18.57
N LEU A 64 -5.13 -14.39 -18.23
CA LEU A 64 -5.10 -13.28 -19.18
C LEU A 64 -3.73 -13.12 -19.83
N LEU A 65 -2.64 -13.24 -19.05
CA LEU A 65 -1.27 -13.20 -19.54
C LEU A 65 -1.01 -14.32 -20.57
N ILE A 66 -1.30 -15.58 -20.21
CA ILE A 66 -1.09 -16.74 -21.08
C ILE A 66 -1.91 -16.60 -22.37
N THR A 67 -3.18 -16.21 -22.24
CA THR A 67 -4.08 -16.02 -23.39
C THR A 67 -3.58 -14.89 -24.28
N GLY A 68 -3.16 -13.76 -23.70
CA GLY A 68 -2.57 -12.64 -24.42
C GLY A 68 -1.33 -13.06 -25.20
N LEU A 69 -0.37 -13.72 -24.56
CA LEU A 69 0.85 -14.23 -25.21
C LEU A 69 0.55 -15.21 -26.34
N PHE A 70 -0.44 -16.10 -26.16
CA PHE A 70 -0.90 -17.02 -27.21
C PHE A 70 -1.38 -16.27 -28.46
N PHE A 71 -2.14 -15.18 -28.29
CA PHE A 71 -2.57 -14.34 -29.40
C PHE A 71 -1.40 -13.61 -30.08
N LEU A 72 -0.41 -13.12 -29.32
CA LEU A 72 0.81 -12.51 -29.89
C LEU A 72 1.68 -13.53 -30.64
N ALA A 73 1.74 -14.79 -30.17
CA ALA A 73 2.56 -15.84 -30.79
C ALA A 73 2.18 -16.16 -32.23
N LYS A 74 0.95 -15.80 -32.65
CA LYS A 74 0.51 -15.90 -34.06
C LYS A 74 1.28 -14.97 -35.00
N ARG A 75 1.96 -13.95 -34.48
CA ARG A 75 2.67 -12.93 -35.28
C ARG A 75 4.14 -12.76 -34.90
N TYR A 76 4.47 -12.90 -33.61
CA TYR A 76 5.81 -12.69 -33.10
C TYR A 76 6.56 -14.01 -32.90
N SER A 77 7.89 -13.97 -33.00
CA SER A 77 8.73 -15.16 -32.78
C SER A 77 8.71 -15.59 -31.31
N GLY A 78 9.00 -16.87 -31.04
CA GLY A 78 9.06 -17.38 -29.66
C GLY A 78 10.01 -16.59 -28.75
N LYS A 79 11.13 -16.08 -29.30
CA LYS A 79 12.06 -15.21 -28.57
C LYS A 79 11.39 -13.90 -28.11
N MET A 80 10.59 -13.27 -28.97
CA MET A 80 9.84 -12.07 -28.61
C MET A 80 8.75 -12.34 -27.58
N ILE A 81 8.05 -13.48 -27.68
CA ILE A 81 7.06 -13.90 -26.69
C ILE A 81 7.70 -14.11 -25.33
N PHE A 82 8.87 -14.74 -25.28
CA PHE A 82 9.63 -14.91 -24.06
C PHE A 82 10.04 -13.56 -23.45
N VAL A 83 10.47 -12.59 -24.27
CA VAL A 83 10.75 -11.23 -23.80
C VAL A 83 9.50 -10.57 -23.20
N PHE A 84 8.33 -10.65 -23.86
CA PHE A 84 7.09 -10.08 -23.32
C PHE A 84 6.68 -10.72 -21.99
N PHE A 85 6.84 -12.02 -21.86
CA PHE A 85 6.60 -12.74 -20.60
C PHE A 85 7.53 -12.24 -19.48
N LEU A 86 8.82 -12.12 -19.78
CA LEU A 86 9.83 -11.64 -18.83
C LEU A 86 9.52 -10.22 -18.36
N VAL A 87 9.18 -9.33 -19.29
CA VAL A 87 8.81 -7.95 -18.99
C VAL A 87 7.59 -7.90 -18.07
N MET A 88 6.52 -8.66 -18.35
CA MET A 88 5.30 -8.65 -17.53
C MET A 88 5.52 -9.17 -16.10
N ILE A 89 6.40 -10.15 -15.93
CA ILE A 89 6.72 -10.69 -14.61
C ILE A 89 7.63 -9.75 -13.83
N LEU A 90 8.68 -9.23 -14.47
CA LEU A 90 9.70 -8.42 -13.80
C LEU A 90 9.32 -6.96 -13.58
N ILE A 91 8.34 -6.42 -14.31
CA ILE A 91 7.87 -5.05 -14.02
C ILE A 91 7.33 -5.00 -12.58
N PRO A 92 7.87 -4.10 -11.73
CA PRO A 92 7.37 -3.89 -10.39
C PRO A 92 5.89 -3.51 -10.40
N THR A 93 5.10 -4.09 -9.52
CA THR A 93 3.65 -3.85 -9.41
C THR A 93 3.34 -2.40 -9.00
N ASN A 94 4.27 -1.75 -8.30
CA ASN A 94 4.18 -0.38 -7.82
C ASN A 94 4.83 0.67 -8.75
N LEU A 95 5.29 0.29 -9.95
CA LEU A 95 6.07 1.18 -10.85
C LEU A 95 5.35 2.52 -11.14
N PHE A 96 4.03 2.51 -11.17
CA PHE A 96 3.19 3.67 -11.48
C PHE A 96 2.46 4.24 -10.26
N ALA A 97 2.79 3.79 -9.04
CA ALA A 97 2.16 4.28 -7.82
C ALA A 97 2.31 5.80 -7.69
N ASN A 98 3.53 6.32 -7.84
CA ASN A 98 3.81 7.76 -7.70
C ASN A 98 3.10 8.59 -8.79
N VAL A 99 3.08 8.09 -10.03
CA VAL A 99 2.38 8.75 -11.15
C VAL A 99 0.89 8.84 -10.86
N TYR A 100 0.30 7.77 -10.33
CA TYR A 100 -1.10 7.80 -9.93
C TYR A 100 -1.33 8.76 -8.75
N GLN A 101 -0.51 8.67 -7.71
CA GLN A 101 -0.63 9.52 -6.51
C GLN A 101 -0.56 11.01 -6.86
N SER A 102 0.24 11.37 -7.86
CA SER A 102 0.40 12.74 -8.29
C SER A 102 -0.72 13.25 -9.21
N ILE A 103 -1.25 12.39 -10.09
CA ILE A 103 -2.18 12.81 -11.15
C ILE A 103 -3.66 12.56 -10.79
N PHE A 104 -3.94 11.47 -10.09
CA PHE A 104 -5.31 10.97 -9.90
C PHE A 104 -5.73 10.89 -8.44
N ALA A 105 -4.79 10.73 -7.51
CA ALA A 105 -5.13 10.64 -6.09
C ALA A 105 -5.36 12.03 -5.49
N ASN A 106 -6.35 12.12 -4.62
CA ASN A 106 -6.68 13.34 -3.87
C ASN A 106 -6.69 13.05 -2.37
N GLY A 107 -6.48 14.09 -1.56
CA GLY A 107 -6.52 13.99 -0.10
C GLY A 107 -5.53 12.95 0.44
N ILE A 108 -5.98 12.13 1.40
CA ILE A 108 -5.14 11.12 2.06
C ILE A 108 -4.61 10.01 1.12
N TYR A 109 -5.17 9.89 -0.09
CA TYR A 109 -4.71 8.91 -1.08
C TYR A 109 -3.46 9.37 -1.84
N ALA A 110 -3.18 10.69 -1.86
CA ALA A 110 -1.97 11.25 -2.44
C ALA A 110 -0.76 11.22 -1.49
N LEU A 111 -0.97 10.82 -0.24
CA LEU A 111 0.07 10.73 0.76
C LEU A 111 0.85 9.41 0.65
N GLU A 112 2.17 9.50 0.76
CA GLU A 112 3.11 8.39 0.83
C GLU A 112 3.81 8.41 2.20
N PHE A 113 3.78 7.27 2.90
CA PHE A 113 4.54 7.08 4.12
C PHE A 113 5.92 6.52 3.80
N GLN A 114 6.96 7.19 4.30
CA GLN A 114 8.34 6.77 4.14
C GLN A 114 8.81 6.07 5.41
N GLN A 115 8.69 4.74 5.39
CA GLN A 115 9.03 3.91 6.54
C GLN A 115 10.51 4.05 6.95
N ASP A 116 11.43 4.08 5.98
CA ASP A 116 12.87 4.20 6.25
C ASP A 116 13.27 5.51 6.97
N GLY A 117 12.44 6.56 6.83
CA GLY A 117 12.64 7.86 7.47
C GLY A 117 11.85 8.04 8.76
N SER A 118 11.20 6.99 9.26
CA SER A 118 10.26 7.08 10.37
C SER A 118 10.65 6.17 11.53
N ASN A 119 10.65 6.71 12.75
CA ASN A 119 10.93 5.94 13.97
C ASN A 119 10.06 6.46 15.13
N CYS A 120 9.87 5.64 16.15
CA CYS A 120 9.37 6.09 17.44
C CYS A 120 10.31 5.62 18.54
N GLU A 121 10.70 6.54 19.41
CA GLU A 121 11.50 6.26 20.61
C GLU A 121 10.67 6.60 21.84
N TYR A 122 10.75 5.77 22.87
CA TYR A 122 10.03 6.00 24.12
C TYR A 122 10.80 5.46 25.31
N ASP A 123 10.63 6.11 26.45
CA ASP A 123 11.18 5.69 27.74
C ASP A 123 10.26 6.12 28.90
N THR A 124 10.42 5.47 30.05
CA THR A 124 9.68 5.82 31.26
C THR A 124 10.52 6.74 32.13
N ASN A 125 9.96 7.89 32.49
CA ASN A 125 10.62 8.81 33.41
C ASN A 125 10.54 8.31 34.87
N ASP A 126 11.31 8.95 35.76
CA ASP A 126 11.37 8.60 37.19
C ASP A 126 10.01 8.69 37.93
N SER A 127 9.02 9.36 37.33
CA SER A 127 7.66 9.50 37.86
C SER A 127 6.70 8.42 37.34
N GLY A 128 7.18 7.43 36.57
CA GLY A 128 6.36 6.36 36.00
C GLY A 128 5.51 6.79 34.80
N ILE A 129 5.81 7.94 34.21
CA ILE A 129 5.16 8.43 32.98
C ILE A 129 6.05 8.03 31.80
N VAL A 130 5.45 7.36 30.81
CA VAL A 130 6.14 7.07 29.55
C VAL A 130 6.08 8.32 28.68
N GLU A 131 7.23 8.72 28.19
CA GLU A 131 7.41 9.83 27.26
C GLU A 131 8.11 9.31 26.03
N GLY A 132 7.68 9.79 24.86
CA GLY A 132 8.31 9.39 23.62
C GLY A 132 8.13 10.41 22.52
N ASN A 133 8.93 10.23 21.47
CA ASN A 133 8.91 11.03 20.26
C ASN A 133 8.80 10.08 19.06
N CYS A 134 7.82 10.34 18.21
CA CYS A 134 7.66 9.69 16.92
C CYS A 134 8.05 10.66 15.79
N LYS A 135 9.06 10.28 15.03
CA LYS A 135 9.42 10.90 13.75
C LYS A 135 8.66 10.20 12.64
N ILE A 136 7.78 10.92 11.96
CA ILE A 136 6.94 10.37 10.90
C ILE A 136 7.17 11.16 9.61
N SER A 137 7.78 10.51 8.62
CA SER A 137 8.09 11.08 7.31
C SER A 137 6.98 10.78 6.30
N ILE A 138 6.33 11.84 5.79
CA ILE A 138 5.23 11.74 4.83
C ILE A 138 5.49 12.70 3.67
N ALA A 139 5.23 12.24 2.45
CA ALA A 139 5.24 13.04 1.24
C ALA A 139 3.83 13.19 0.68
N ASN A 140 3.47 14.40 0.23
CA ASN A 140 2.23 14.68 -0.48
C ASN A 140 2.56 14.84 -1.96
N HIS A 141 2.07 13.94 -2.80
CA HIS A 141 2.30 13.99 -4.25
C HIS A 141 1.27 14.83 -5.01
N SER A 142 0.21 15.29 -4.35
CA SER A 142 -0.84 16.08 -4.99
C SER A 142 -0.47 17.56 -5.13
N SER A 143 -1.17 18.23 -6.03
CA SER A 143 -1.12 19.67 -6.22
C SER A 143 -1.88 20.47 -5.15
N ASP A 144 -2.58 19.79 -4.24
CA ASP A 144 -3.40 20.41 -3.22
C ASP A 144 -2.85 20.14 -1.81
N PRO A 145 -3.05 21.05 -0.84
CA PRO A 145 -2.71 20.78 0.54
C PRO A 145 -3.63 19.70 1.11
N VAL A 146 -3.07 18.81 1.93
CA VAL A 146 -3.82 17.70 2.56
C VAL A 146 -3.75 17.84 4.08
N THR A 147 -4.91 17.75 4.72
CA THR A 147 -5.03 17.73 6.18
C THR A 147 -5.49 16.35 6.63
N PHE A 148 -4.83 15.76 7.61
CA PHE A 148 -5.04 14.38 8.02
C PHE A 148 -4.65 14.14 9.48
N ARG A 149 -5.16 13.06 10.06
CA ARG A 149 -4.79 12.54 11.38
C ARG A 149 -3.98 11.27 11.20
N VAL A 150 -3.06 10.99 12.12
CA VAL A 150 -2.19 9.81 12.08
C VAL A 150 -2.42 8.95 13.32
N SER A 151 -2.36 7.64 13.13
CA SER A 151 -2.27 6.64 14.20
C SER A 151 -1.38 5.50 13.75
N ILE A 152 -0.76 4.78 14.67
CA ILE A 152 0.06 3.62 14.33
C ILE A 152 -0.83 2.37 14.29
N ASP A 153 -0.66 1.52 13.28
CA ASP A 153 -1.38 0.25 13.12
C ASP A 153 -0.42 -0.94 13.26
N GLN A 154 -0.27 -1.40 14.49
CA GLN A 154 0.36 -2.67 14.77
C GLN A 154 -0.59 -3.55 15.59
N LYS A 155 -0.89 -4.73 15.03
CA LYS A 155 -1.38 -5.87 15.79
C LYS A 155 -0.17 -6.63 16.30
N TYR A 156 0.16 -6.50 17.58
CA TYR A 156 1.16 -7.37 18.22
C TYR A 156 0.59 -8.16 19.40
N ASP A 157 1.20 -9.32 19.59
CA ASP A 157 0.83 -10.50 20.38
C ASP A 157 0.26 -10.22 21.80
N TYR A 158 -0.89 -10.84 22.11
CA TYR A 158 -1.67 -10.75 23.35
C TYR A 158 -0.88 -11.03 24.65
N ASN A 159 0.33 -11.59 24.53
CA ASN A 159 1.17 -11.98 25.67
C ASN A 159 2.25 -10.95 26.06
N ARG A 160 2.39 -9.84 25.32
CA ARG A 160 3.33 -8.76 25.67
C ARG A 160 2.58 -7.43 25.80
N PHE A 161 3.14 -6.55 26.64
CA PHE A 161 2.63 -5.22 26.88
C PHE A 161 2.41 -4.46 25.55
N ASN A 162 1.19 -3.96 25.33
CA ASN A 162 0.82 -3.28 24.10
C ASN A 162 1.30 -1.82 24.14
N VAL A 163 2.48 -1.57 23.57
CA VAL A 163 3.08 -0.23 23.46
C VAL A 163 2.14 0.76 22.75
N MET A 164 1.21 0.27 21.94
CA MET A 164 0.26 1.11 21.20
C MET A 164 -0.77 1.82 22.07
N ASP A 165 -1.10 1.27 23.24
CA ASP A 165 -2.00 1.94 24.19
C ASP A 165 -1.35 3.18 24.83
N ILE A 166 -0.01 3.25 24.79
CA ILE A 166 0.78 4.42 25.19
C ILE A 166 0.87 5.43 24.04
N ILE A 167 1.16 4.97 22.82
CA ILE A 167 1.41 5.84 21.67
C ILE A 167 0.09 6.29 21.04
N ASN A 168 -0.56 7.29 21.66
CA ASN A 168 -1.74 7.92 21.09
C ASN A 168 -1.37 9.14 20.24
N LEU A 169 -1.32 8.96 18.92
CA LEU A 169 -1.10 10.05 17.96
C LEU A 169 -2.41 10.66 17.41
N LYS A 170 -3.58 10.10 17.79
CA LYS A 170 -4.87 10.40 17.14
C LYS A 170 -5.32 11.85 17.24
N ASP A 171 -4.83 12.55 18.26
CA ASP A 171 -5.24 13.94 18.55
C ASP A 171 -4.48 14.98 17.71
N HIS A 172 -3.48 14.56 16.92
CA HIS A 172 -2.69 15.47 16.10
C HIS A 172 -3.26 15.55 14.68
N GLN A 173 -3.86 16.69 14.37
CA GLN A 173 -4.21 17.05 13.00
C GLN A 173 -2.97 17.65 12.31
N LEU A 174 -2.47 16.96 11.30
CA LEU A 174 -1.31 17.34 10.52
C LEU A 174 -1.76 17.93 9.19
N LYS A 175 -0.93 18.83 8.65
CA LYS A 175 -1.13 19.42 7.32
C LYS A 175 0.18 19.33 6.55
N LEU A 176 0.09 18.87 5.31
CA LEU A 176 1.13 18.96 4.30
C LEU A 176 0.66 19.89 3.18
N ASP A 177 1.52 20.80 2.75
CA ASP A 177 1.25 21.59 1.57
C ASP A 177 1.46 20.74 0.29
N ALA A 178 1.08 21.30 -0.86
CA ALA A 178 1.17 20.63 -2.15
C ALA A 178 2.62 20.29 -2.51
N ASN A 179 2.86 19.06 -2.98
CA ASN A 179 4.21 18.56 -3.32
C ASN A 179 5.24 18.67 -2.17
N GLU A 180 4.77 18.80 -0.93
CA GLU A 180 5.64 18.91 0.22
C GLU A 180 6.08 17.52 0.71
N HIS A 181 7.32 17.43 1.15
CA HIS A 181 7.83 16.32 1.93
C HIS A 181 8.25 16.85 3.30
N ARG A 182 7.68 16.29 4.37
CA ARG A 182 7.95 16.73 5.74
C ARG A 182 8.05 15.54 6.69
N THR A 183 9.00 15.63 7.63
CA THR A 183 9.06 14.78 8.82
C THR A 183 8.41 15.51 9.98
N PHE A 184 7.44 14.88 10.61
CA PHE A 184 6.78 15.37 11.81
C PHE A 184 7.43 14.76 13.04
N ASP A 185 7.84 15.61 13.99
CA ASP A 185 8.24 15.21 15.34
C ASP A 185 7.02 15.31 16.27
N ILE A 186 6.44 14.16 16.65
CA ILE A 186 5.24 14.09 17.49
C ILE A 186 5.60 13.52 18.85
N ASN A 187 5.54 14.37 19.86
CA ASN A 187 5.76 13.96 21.24
C ASN A 187 4.46 13.42 21.86
N PHE A 188 4.57 12.35 22.65
CA PHE A 188 3.45 11.81 23.41
C PHE A 188 3.87 11.50 24.85
N ARG A 189 2.88 11.51 25.75
CA ARG A 189 3.07 11.16 27.16
C ARG A 189 1.88 10.30 27.61
N HIS A 190 2.15 9.23 28.34
CA HIS A 190 1.12 8.34 28.86
C HIS A 190 1.51 7.81 30.25
N SER A 191 0.56 7.84 31.18
CA SER A 191 0.78 7.31 32.52
C SER A 191 0.60 5.80 32.53
N LEU A 192 1.60 5.05 33.00
CA LEU A 192 1.44 3.61 33.24
C LEU A 192 0.55 3.40 34.48
N GLN A 193 -0.74 3.14 34.28
CA GLN A 193 -1.66 2.85 35.40
C GLN A 193 -1.47 1.43 35.97
N SER A 194 -0.56 0.64 35.42
CA SER A 194 -0.39 -0.79 35.73
C SER A 194 0.71 -1.04 36.76
N SER A 195 0.40 -1.78 37.82
CA SER A 195 1.38 -2.27 38.81
C SER A 195 2.35 -3.33 38.27
N LYS A 196 2.17 -3.78 37.02
CA LYS A 196 2.93 -4.88 36.42
C LYS A 196 4.21 -4.42 35.71
N TYR A 197 4.30 -3.16 35.31
CA TYR A 197 5.44 -2.59 34.59
C TYR A 197 5.83 -1.25 35.21
N GLN A 198 7.04 -1.15 35.75
CA GLN A 198 7.56 0.04 36.43
C GLN A 198 8.50 0.88 35.55
N SER A 199 9.04 0.27 34.49
CA SER A 199 9.88 0.94 33.50
C SER A 199 9.74 0.19 32.17
N VAL A 200 9.49 0.93 31.11
CA VAL A 200 9.30 0.47 29.74
C VAL A 200 9.98 1.48 28.81
N GLY A 201 10.93 1.00 28.01
CA GLY A 201 11.63 1.81 27.02
C GLY A 201 11.95 0.99 25.78
N GLY A 202 12.13 1.66 24.65
CA GLY A 202 12.40 1.00 23.38
C GLY A 202 12.30 1.91 22.17
N GLN A 203 12.50 1.29 21.01
CA GLN A 203 12.40 1.93 19.71
C GLN A 203 11.55 1.08 18.76
N LEU A 204 10.75 1.76 17.94
CA LEU A 204 9.91 1.18 16.91
C LEU A 204 10.35 1.74 15.55
N GLU A 205 11.01 0.91 14.75
CA GLU A 205 11.49 1.29 13.40
C GLU A 205 10.56 0.76 12.29
N THR A 206 9.85 -0.34 12.54
CA THR A 206 9.03 -1.02 11.53
C THR A 206 7.59 -1.02 11.96
N PHE A 207 6.79 -0.07 11.51
CA PHE A 207 5.36 0.03 11.82
C PHE A 207 4.54 0.48 10.62
N ASN A 208 3.27 0.06 10.59
CA ASN A 208 2.32 0.58 9.63
C ASN A 208 1.64 1.80 10.23
N LEU A 209 1.18 2.72 9.38
CA LEU A 209 0.39 3.86 9.80
C LEU A 209 -1.05 3.73 9.33
N ILE A 210 -1.97 4.26 10.11
CA ILE A 210 -3.30 4.62 9.65
C ILE A 210 -3.35 6.14 9.57
N ILE A 211 -3.67 6.64 8.38
CA ILE A 211 -4.01 8.02 8.13
C ILE A 211 -5.51 8.16 7.91
N ALA A 212 -6.10 9.22 8.44
CA ALA A 212 -7.53 9.49 8.29
C ALA A 212 -7.79 10.97 7.99
N ASP A 213 -8.74 11.23 7.11
CA ASP A 213 -9.42 12.53 7.02
C ASP A 213 -10.79 12.40 7.72
N ASP A 214 -11.69 13.35 7.47
CA ASP A 214 -13.01 13.36 8.12
C ASP A 214 -13.95 12.27 7.57
N ASP A 215 -13.74 11.80 6.33
CA ASP A 215 -14.63 10.86 5.63
C ASP A 215 -14.01 9.48 5.41
N ASN A 216 -12.68 9.40 5.37
CA ASN A 216 -11.92 8.25 4.90
C ASN A 216 -10.80 7.87 5.86
N THR A 217 -10.46 6.59 5.84
CA THR A 217 -9.32 6.05 6.58
C THR A 217 -8.53 5.14 5.66
N ARG A 218 -7.20 5.18 5.77
CA ARG A 218 -6.27 4.41 4.95
C ARG A 218 -5.12 3.91 5.80
N ARG A 219 -4.78 2.63 5.62
CA ARG A 219 -3.57 2.02 6.15
C ARG A 219 -2.43 2.18 5.13
N LEU A 220 -1.25 2.53 5.63
CA LEU A 220 0.03 2.68 4.93
C LEU A 220 1.05 1.70 5.48
#